data_AF-A0A0Z8LGT1-F1
#
_entry.id   AF-A0A0Z8LGT1-F1
#
_cell.length_a   1.000
_cell.length_b   1.000
_cell.length_c   1.000
_cell.angle_alpha   90.00
_cell.angle_beta   90.00
_cell.angle_gamma   90.00
#
_symmetry.space_group_name_H-M   'P 1'
#
loop_
_entity.id
_entity.type
_entity.pdbx_description
1 polymer ?
#
loop_
_entity_poly.entity_id
_entity_poly.type
_entity_poly.pdbx_seq_one_letter_code
_entity_poly.pdbx_strand_id
1 'polypeptide(L)'
;MYMCRIKRKGNVNARLHPDYLNNKMKTVKNQHKELTHATPHKLRYTGATLAKQAGMSLEAISEALTHSDTITTKTYVNTSNVVPMAVGEIAYRNLKK
;
A
#
# COMPACT_ATOMS: atom_id res chain seq x y z
N MET A 1 -13.20 -6.18 2.43
CA MET A 1 -12.25 -6.22 3.58
C MET A 1 -13.02 -5.84 4.84
N TYR A 2 -13.62 -6.83 5.52
CA TYR A 2 -14.29 -6.59 6.80
C TYR A 2 -13.22 -6.61 7.90
N MET A 3 -13.05 -5.50 8.60
CA MET A 3 -12.09 -5.40 9.71
C MET A 3 -12.75 -5.93 10.99
N CYS A 4 -12.17 -6.98 11.59
CA CYS A 4 -12.63 -7.54 12.87
C CYS A 4 -11.83 -6.94 14.04
N ARG A 5 -12.51 -6.69 15.16
CA ARG A 5 -11.89 -6.16 16.39
C ARG A 5 -11.53 -7.29 17.35
N ILE A 6 -10.38 -7.18 18.00
CA ILE A 6 -10.09 -7.90 19.24
C ILE A 6 -10.52 -6.99 20.40
N LYS A 7 -11.58 -7.34 21.13
CA LYS A 7 -11.95 -6.67 22.40
C LYS A 7 -11.24 -7.34 23.56
N ARG A 8 -10.68 -6.56 24.50
CA ARG A 8 -10.15 -7.07 25.79
C ARG A 8 -11.21 -7.71 26.73
N LYS A 9 -12.51 -7.60 26.44
CA LYS A 9 -13.62 -8.08 27.32
C LYS A 9 -14.87 -8.59 26.58
N GLY A 10 -14.75 -9.37 25.51
CA GLY A 10 -15.89 -10.11 24.97
C GLY A 10 -16.05 -10.05 23.45
N ASN A 11 -16.16 -11.26 22.89
CA ASN A 11 -16.29 -11.66 21.50
C ASN A 11 -15.26 -11.07 20.53
N VAL A 12 -14.22 -11.87 20.32
CA VAL A 12 -13.29 -11.80 19.19
C VAL A 12 -14.09 -12.02 17.89
N ASN A 13 -13.76 -11.30 16.82
CA ASN A 13 -14.34 -11.45 15.48
C ASN A 13 -15.78 -10.95 15.25
N ALA A 14 -16.24 -9.93 15.98
CA ALA A 14 -17.45 -9.22 15.60
C ALA A 14 -17.19 -8.23 14.44
N ARG A 15 -18.09 -8.23 13.44
CA ARG A 15 -18.05 -7.32 12.29
C ARG A 15 -18.09 -5.86 12.79
N LEU A 16 -17.06 -5.09 12.51
CA LEU A 16 -16.98 -3.70 12.94
C LEU A 16 -17.87 -2.82 12.04
N HIS A 17 -18.65 -1.92 12.63
CA HIS A 17 -19.41 -0.95 11.85
C HIS A 17 -18.44 0.01 11.12
N PRO A 18 -18.64 0.32 9.82
CA PRO A 18 -17.78 1.23 9.06
C PRO A 18 -17.59 2.59 9.73
N ASP A 19 -18.64 3.11 10.37
CA ASP A 19 -18.60 4.42 11.04
C ASP A 19 -17.61 4.49 12.20
N TYR A 20 -17.34 3.36 12.85
CA TYR A 20 -16.33 3.32 13.90
C TYR A 20 -14.96 3.71 13.34
N LEU A 21 -14.60 3.15 12.17
CA LEU A 21 -13.33 3.46 11.52
C LEU A 21 -13.31 4.91 11.05
N ASN A 22 -14.41 5.41 10.47
CA ASN A 22 -14.52 6.81 10.07
C ASN A 22 -14.36 7.77 11.26
N ASN A 23 -14.94 7.46 12.41
CA ASN A 23 -14.80 8.27 13.62
C ASN A 23 -13.35 8.26 14.16
N LYS A 24 -12.65 7.13 14.07
CA LYS A 24 -11.22 7.07 14.40
C LYS A 24 -10.37 7.88 13.43
N MET A 25 -10.65 7.83 12.13
CA MET A 25 -9.98 8.68 11.13
C MET A 25 -10.21 10.18 11.39
N LYS A 26 -11.43 10.57 11.79
CA LYS A 26 -11.73 11.95 12.21
C LYS A 26 -10.91 12.38 13.43
N THR A 27 -10.75 11.49 14.41
CA THR A 27 -9.95 11.75 15.61
C THR A 27 -8.49 12.05 15.24
N VAL A 28 -7.89 11.22 14.37
CA VAL A 28 -6.52 11.41 13.89
C VAL A 28 -6.37 12.73 13.13
N LYS A 29 -7.31 13.06 12.24
CA LYS A 29 -7.31 14.34 11.51
C LYS A 29 -7.38 15.55 12.45
N ASN A 30 -8.15 15.45 13.53
CA ASN A 30 -8.27 16.55 14.50
C ASN A 30 -7.00 16.73 15.33
N GLN A 31 -6.30 15.65 15.63
CA GLN A 31 -5.03 15.66 16.35
C GLN A 31 -3.87 16.14 15.49
N HIS A 32 -3.90 15.82 14.19
CA HIS A 32 -2.84 16.12 13.23
C HIS A 32 -3.39 16.93 12.05
N LYS A 33 -3.55 18.24 12.27
CA LYS A 33 -4.14 19.15 11.28
C LYS A 33 -3.20 19.43 10.10
N GLU A 34 -1.91 19.19 10.29
CA GLU A 34 -0.84 19.29 9.29
C GLU A 34 -0.89 18.16 8.24
N LEU A 35 -1.54 17.04 8.57
CA LEU A 35 -1.61 15.89 7.66
C LEU A 35 -2.68 16.08 6.59
N THR A 36 -2.37 15.61 5.38
CA THR A 36 -3.32 15.57 4.28
C THR A 36 -4.48 14.62 4.58
N HIS A 37 -5.65 14.88 3.99
CA HIS A 37 -6.82 14.04 4.22
C HIS A 37 -6.60 12.60 3.73
N ALA A 38 -6.46 11.70 4.71
CA ALA A 38 -6.32 10.27 4.50
C ALA A 38 -7.63 9.52 4.79
N THR A 39 -7.89 8.50 3.98
CA THR A 39 -8.93 7.50 4.23
C THR A 39 -8.27 6.15 4.51
N PRO A 40 -8.96 5.19 5.14
CA PRO A 40 -8.39 3.86 5.38
C PRO A 40 -7.89 3.19 4.10
N HIS A 41 -8.56 3.45 2.97
CA HIS A 41 -8.15 2.95 1.67
C HIS A 41 -6.81 3.57 1.19
N LYS A 42 -6.61 4.88 1.37
CA LYS A 42 -5.32 5.54 1.06
C LYS A 42 -4.19 5.02 1.95
N LEU A 43 -4.46 4.81 3.24
CA LEU A 43 -3.46 4.26 4.16
C LEU A 43 -3.07 2.82 3.79
N ARG A 44 -4.04 2.00 3.37
CA ARG A 44 -3.76 0.67 2.82
C ARG A 44 -2.85 0.75 1.59
N TYR A 45 -3.04 1.76 0.75
CA TYR A 45 -2.15 1.99 -0.38
C TYR A 45 -0.73 2.31 0.09
N THR A 46 -0.56 3.30 0.96
CA THR A 46 0.75 3.68 1.50
C THR A 46 1.46 2.49 2.17
N GLY A 47 0.75 1.64 2.91
CA GLY A 47 1.32 0.45 3.54
C GLY A 47 1.89 -0.56 2.54
N ALA A 48 1.19 -0.79 1.42
CA ALA A 48 1.67 -1.67 0.35
C ALA A 48 2.91 -1.10 -0.36
N THR A 49 2.93 0.21 -0.63
CA THR A 49 4.10 0.89 -1.21
C THR A 49 5.32 0.79 -0.29
N LEU A 50 5.14 1.02 1.02
CA LEU A 50 6.24 0.91 2.00
C LEU A 50 6.78 -0.52 2.10
N ALA A 51 5.90 -1.52 2.12
CA ALA A 51 6.31 -2.93 2.11
C ALA A 51 7.15 -3.27 0.87
N LYS A 52 6.77 -2.75 -0.30
CA LYS A 52 7.54 -2.93 -1.54
C LYS A 52 8.90 -2.24 -1.49
N GLN A 53 8.96 -1.02 -0.96
CA GLN A 53 10.22 -0.29 -0.75
C GLN A 53 11.15 -0.99 0.24
N ALA A 54 10.58 -1.66 1.26
CA ALA A 54 11.31 -2.50 2.19
C ALA A 54 11.80 -3.83 1.60
N GLY A 55 11.60 -4.07 0.31
CA GLY A 55 12.10 -5.25 -0.40
C GLY A 55 11.19 -6.48 -0.29
N MET A 56 9.97 -6.35 0.22
CA MET A 56 9.02 -7.48 0.23
C MET A 56 8.62 -7.88 -1.19
N SER A 57 8.44 -9.19 -1.38
CA SER A 57 7.99 -9.77 -2.64
C SER A 57 6.54 -9.35 -2.93
N LEU A 58 6.17 -9.32 -4.20
CA LEU A 58 4.82 -8.90 -4.60
C LEU A 58 3.78 -9.92 -4.16
N GLU A 59 4.19 -11.18 -4.06
CA GLU A 59 3.41 -12.32 -3.62
C GLU A 59 3.03 -12.16 -2.14
N ALA A 60 4.01 -11.85 -1.28
CA ALA A 60 3.78 -11.63 0.15
C ALA A 60 2.89 -10.40 0.41
N ILE A 61 3.06 -9.33 -0.38
CA ILE A 61 2.19 -8.14 -0.31
C ILE A 61 0.78 -8.47 -0.79
N SER A 62 0.64 -9.22 -1.89
CA SER A 62 -0.65 -9.63 -2.45
C SER A 62 -1.43 -10.52 -1.49
N GLU A 63 -0.75 -11.46 -0.85
CA GLU A 63 -1.29 -12.32 0.20
C GLU A 63 -1.78 -11.49 1.40
N ALA A 64 -0.95 -10.59 1.92
CA ALA A 64 -1.30 -9.72 3.03
C ALA A 64 -2.48 -8.78 2.73
N LEU A 65 -2.66 -8.38 1.46
CA LEU A 65 -3.77 -7.56 1.00
C LEU A 65 -5.00 -8.39 0.59
N THR A 66 -4.95 -9.72 0.66
CA THR A 66 -6.03 -10.63 0.25
C THR A 66 -6.56 -10.30 -1.16
N HIS A 67 -5.66 -9.99 -2.10
CA HIS A 67 -6.03 -9.74 -3.49
C HIS A 67 -6.05 -11.06 -4.27
N SER A 68 -7.14 -11.34 -4.98
CA SER A 68 -7.26 -12.51 -5.86
C SER A 68 -6.40 -12.40 -7.12
N ASP A 69 -6.04 -11.17 -7.51
CA ASP A 69 -5.31 -10.86 -8.75
C ASP A 69 -4.01 -10.09 -8.49
N THR A 70 -2.91 -10.63 -9.03
CA THR A 70 -1.56 -10.02 -9.03
C THR A 70 -1.47 -8.75 -9.89
N ILE A 71 -2.48 -8.48 -10.73
CA ILE A 71 -2.60 -7.29 -11.57
C ILE A 71 -2.75 -6.03 -10.73
N THR A 72 -3.44 -6.10 -9.59
CA THR A 72 -3.60 -4.95 -8.68
C THR A 72 -2.30 -4.57 -7.98
N THR A 73 -1.37 -5.50 -7.83
CA THR A 73 -0.05 -5.25 -7.24
C THR A 73 0.85 -4.51 -8.24
N LYS A 74 0.71 -4.74 -9.56
CA LYS A 74 1.48 -4.00 -10.58
C LYS A 74 1.26 -2.48 -10.53
N THR A 75 0.07 -2.00 -10.15
CA THR A 75 -0.20 -0.55 -10.01
C THR A 75 0.51 0.09 -8.81
N TYR A 76 0.92 -0.71 -7.82
CA TYR A 76 1.78 -0.26 -6.71
C TYR A 76 3.25 -0.22 -7.06
N VAL A 77 3.62 -1.00 -8.06
CA VAL A 77 4.96 -1.05 -8.60
C VAL A 77 5.05 0.01 -9.69
N ASN A 78 5.03 1.28 -9.29
CA ASN A 78 5.60 2.33 -10.13
C ASN A 78 7.14 2.20 -10.15
N THR A 79 7.67 0.98 -10.30
CA THR A 79 9.06 0.82 -10.66
C THR A 79 9.12 1.24 -12.10
N SER A 80 9.90 2.29 -12.38
CA SER A 80 10.61 2.35 -13.66
C SER A 80 11.01 0.92 -14.00
N ASN A 81 10.54 0.39 -15.13
CA ASN A 81 11.10 -0.84 -15.67
C ASN A 81 12.60 -0.56 -15.81
N VAL A 82 13.39 -0.92 -14.79
CA VAL A 82 14.84 -0.84 -14.87
C VAL A 82 15.19 -2.03 -15.73
N VAL A 83 15.01 -1.85 -17.03
CA VAL A 83 15.59 -2.74 -18.02
C VAL A 83 17.10 -2.61 -17.78
N PRO A 84 17.83 -3.69 -17.45
CA PRO A 84 19.27 -3.64 -17.37
C PRO A 84 19.79 -3.35 -18.78
N MET A 85 19.87 -2.08 -19.12
CA MET A 85 20.46 -1.61 -20.36
C MET A 85 21.96 -1.61 -20.11
N ALA A 86 22.68 -2.44 -20.85
CA ALA A 86 24.13 -2.51 -20.74
C ALA A 86 24.72 -1.12 -20.98
N VAL A 87 25.77 -0.77 -20.24
CA VAL A 87 26.47 0.53 -20.37
C VAL A 87 26.91 0.77 -21.83
N GLY A 88 27.24 -0.30 -22.56
CA GLY A 88 27.57 -0.24 -23.99
C GLY A 88 26.41 0.25 -24.88
N GLU A 89 25.15 -0.05 -24.54
CA GLU A 89 24.00 0.43 -25.29
C GLU A 89 23.69 1.91 -24.99
N ILE A 90 23.96 2.36 -23.76
CA ILE A 90 23.91 3.78 -23.39
C ILE A 90 24.99 4.57 -24.16
N ALA A 91 26.21 4.04 -24.25
CA ALA A 91 27.30 4.65 -25.00
C ALA A 91 26.98 4.73 -26.50
N TYR A 92 26.49 3.66 -27.11
CA TYR A 92 26.14 3.62 -28.54
C TYR A 92 25.07 4.65 -28.93
N ARG A 93 24.03 4.84 -28.10
CA ARG A 93 22.99 5.84 -28.35
C ARG A 93 23.52 7.28 -28.24
N ASN A 94 24.47 7.52 -27.35
CA ASN A 94 25.11 8.84 -27.21
C ASN A 94 26.10 9.16 -28.34
N LEU A 95 26.65 8.14 -29.00
CA LEU A 95 27.54 8.28 -30.15
C LEU A 95 26.80 8.56 -31.46
N LYS A 96 25.48 8.36 -31.51
CA LYS A 96 24.65 8.59 -32.71
C LYS A 96 24.09 10.02 -32.81
N LYS A 97 24.68 10.96 -32.08
CA LYS A 97 24.43 12.41 -32.20
C LYS A 97 25.30 13.04 -33.28
#